data_AF-A0A4R4ZK86-F1
#
_entry.id   AF-A0A4R4ZK86-F1
#
_cell.length_a   1.000
_cell.length_b   1.000
_cell.length_c   1.000
_cell.angle_alpha   90.00
_cell.angle_beta   90.00
_cell.angle_gamma   90.00
#
_symmetry.space_group_name_H-M   'P 1'
#
loop_
_entity.id
_entity.type
_entity.pdbx_description
1 polymer ?
#
loop_
_entity_poly.entity_id
_entity_poly.type
_entity_poly.pdbx_seq_one_letter_code
_entity_poly.pdbx_strand_id
1 'polypeptide(L)'
;MTEKAKADWDERIALRSDEERGFAFPDLDPPKEVSAVGGVGQVTVDWSPVEGAVGYLILRSTGDHGPLEPVDHHSGDVLSVPGPPYVDTTCTPGTPYHYAVASVPEVTVAGRPSHPVGAVPLVADDALPQVQVIVDTVAEGIELQRPWVPMIGSERLSQLLCTDTTGGHEIGVELEDALRRMHDELGVRTVRAHAIFHDDTHVIDGDSYDFSVVDAIYDKLLAIGLRPVVELGFMPRELAGDPTKTVFEYGAIISPPASYERWADLIRALVEHLVDRFGLDEVLGWDFEVWNEANLEVFWSGTKAEWFHLYDVTVAAVKAVDERLAVGGPSSAAAGWVDDLLAHARANGTPVDFVSTHTYGSPPLDIRASLERHGYGDARILWTEWGVTPRHFNPINDSVFAGVFLLRGMRSAAGRVDALAYWVASDHFEELGPPPRFLHGGFGLQTVGGLPKPRYHALSLLSRLGPVELPVTLTGDGGGSLIEAWASRDRDRIAVLLWNLTLDQTKADGAPELTRTVHVELPGVDPSWQVTATTLGIGAGDLAAATAELGISEWPTEDQLTELVERSRMVSTPLELTGSVVEVTLPMPYAILLELTPNR
;
A
#
# COMPACT_ATOMS: atom_id res chain seq x y z
N MET A 1 8.83 -18.53 -16.62
CA MET A 1 9.19 -18.57 -15.19
C MET A 1 10.23 -19.63 -14.99
N THR A 2 11.47 -19.28 -14.59
CA THR A 2 12.38 -20.32 -14.10
C THR A 2 11.90 -20.72 -12.71
N GLU A 3 11.72 -22.03 -12.45
CA GLU A 3 11.34 -22.51 -11.11
C GLU A 3 12.34 -22.07 -10.02
N LYS A 4 13.55 -21.67 -10.43
CA LYS A 4 14.66 -21.30 -9.55
C LYS A 4 14.47 -19.94 -8.86
N ALA A 5 14.14 -18.86 -9.59
CA ALA A 5 14.00 -17.53 -8.99
C ALA A 5 12.83 -17.49 -8.01
N LYS A 6 11.69 -18.10 -8.38
CA LYS A 6 10.54 -18.23 -7.49
C LYS A 6 10.84 -19.07 -6.25
N ALA A 7 11.50 -20.21 -6.39
CA ALA A 7 11.84 -21.06 -5.24
C ALA A 7 12.79 -20.35 -4.26
N ASP A 8 13.80 -19.65 -4.79
CA ASP A 8 14.74 -18.86 -3.98
C ASP A 8 14.04 -17.70 -3.24
N TRP A 9 13.12 -16.99 -3.91
CA TRP A 9 12.28 -15.98 -3.29
C TRP A 9 11.43 -16.56 -2.14
N ASP A 10 10.67 -17.62 -2.42
CA ASP A 10 9.77 -18.23 -1.44
C ASP A 10 10.53 -18.78 -0.21
N GLU A 11 11.80 -19.17 -0.37
CA GLU A 11 12.67 -19.63 0.73
C GLU A 11 13.21 -18.48 1.60
N ARG A 12 13.59 -17.35 0.99
CA ARG A 12 14.34 -16.28 1.67
C ARG A 12 13.54 -15.04 2.05
N ILE A 13 12.37 -14.81 1.46
CA ILE A 13 11.58 -13.57 1.67
C ILE A 13 11.16 -13.34 3.13
N ALA A 14 11.07 -14.40 3.94
CA ALA A 14 10.73 -14.30 5.35
C ALA A 14 11.95 -14.25 6.29
N LEU A 15 13.18 -14.39 5.76
CA LEU A 15 14.40 -14.45 6.55
C LEU A 15 14.94 -13.04 6.81
N ARG A 16 15.04 -12.67 8.09
CA ARG A 16 15.54 -11.37 8.54
C ARG A 16 17.07 -11.36 8.58
N SER A 17 17.69 -10.31 8.04
CA SER A 17 19.15 -10.18 7.95
C SER A 17 19.83 -9.98 9.32
N ASP A 18 19.23 -9.16 10.19
CA ASP A 18 19.77 -8.81 11.51
C ASP A 18 18.68 -8.16 12.39
N GLU A 19 18.53 -8.64 13.62
CA GLU A 19 17.59 -8.08 14.62
C GLU A 19 18.31 -7.62 15.91
N GLU A 20 19.64 -7.62 15.98
CA GLU A 20 20.40 -7.20 17.16
C GLU A 20 20.33 -5.68 17.37
N ARG A 21 19.86 -5.22 18.52
CA ARG A 21 19.66 -3.78 18.79
C ARG A 21 20.52 -3.28 19.94
N GLY A 22 21.11 -2.10 19.77
CA GLY A 22 21.91 -1.39 20.78
C GLY A 22 21.09 -0.55 21.77
N PHE A 23 19.75 -0.60 21.69
CA PHE A 23 18.82 0.17 22.51
C PHE A 23 17.58 -0.66 22.87
N ALA A 24 16.84 -0.22 23.88
CA ALA A 24 15.58 -0.85 24.31
C ALA A 24 14.40 0.02 23.89
N PHE A 25 13.32 -0.63 23.47
CA PHE A 25 12.04 0.05 23.19
C PHE A 25 11.35 0.46 24.49
N PRO A 26 10.51 1.51 24.44
CA PRO A 26 9.69 1.86 25.59
C PRO A 26 8.75 0.70 25.97
N ASP A 27 8.66 0.42 27.27
CA ASP A 27 7.64 -0.45 27.84
C ASP A 27 6.32 0.33 27.93
N LEU A 28 5.53 0.28 26.87
CA LEU A 28 4.26 1.00 26.79
C LEU A 28 3.20 0.40 27.71
N ASP A 29 2.32 1.27 28.22
CA ASP A 29 1.17 0.84 28.99
C ASP A 29 0.19 0.02 28.12
N PRO A 30 -0.43 -1.03 28.67
CA PRO A 30 -1.53 -1.70 27.97
C PRO A 30 -2.64 -0.72 27.60
N PRO A 31 -3.25 -0.86 26.41
CA PRO A 31 -4.40 -0.06 26.01
C PRO A 31 -5.51 -0.06 27.07
N LYS A 32 -6.12 1.11 27.24
CA LYS A 32 -7.25 1.34 28.16
C LYS A 32 -8.57 1.26 27.41
N GLU A 33 -9.66 1.18 28.17
CA GLU A 33 -11.04 1.18 27.65
C GLU A 33 -11.28 0.10 26.58
N VAL A 34 -10.54 -1.01 26.68
CA VAL A 34 -10.70 -2.14 25.76
C VAL A 34 -12.10 -2.70 25.91
N SER A 35 -12.80 -2.82 24.79
CA SER A 35 -14.15 -3.39 24.71
C SER A 35 -14.24 -4.35 23.52
N ALA A 36 -15.12 -5.34 23.61
CA ALA A 36 -15.40 -6.26 22.52
C ALA A 36 -16.92 -6.43 22.41
N VAL A 37 -17.46 -6.25 21.21
CA VAL A 37 -18.90 -6.32 20.94
C VAL A 37 -19.14 -7.33 19.82
N GLY A 38 -19.96 -8.34 20.12
CA GLY A 38 -20.37 -9.33 19.13
C GLY A 38 -21.40 -8.76 18.15
N GLY A 39 -21.13 -8.93 16.86
CA GLY A 39 -22.07 -8.70 15.76
C GLY A 39 -22.28 -9.99 14.96
N VAL A 40 -23.13 -9.96 13.94
CA VAL A 40 -23.40 -11.13 13.10
C VAL A 40 -22.16 -11.52 12.31
N GLY A 41 -21.62 -12.70 12.60
CA GLY A 41 -20.42 -13.22 11.93
C GLY A 41 -19.10 -12.57 12.36
N GLN A 42 -19.10 -11.70 13.37
CA GLN A 42 -17.95 -10.86 13.70
C GLN A 42 -17.88 -10.44 15.17
N VAL A 43 -16.69 -10.03 15.63
CA VAL A 43 -16.51 -9.28 16.88
C VAL A 43 -15.75 -7.98 16.58
N THR A 44 -16.29 -6.85 17.02
CA THR A 44 -15.60 -5.55 16.95
C THR A 44 -14.90 -5.30 18.28
N VAL A 45 -13.59 -5.08 18.23
CA VAL A 45 -12.74 -4.77 19.38
C VAL A 45 -12.30 -3.31 19.26
N ASP A 46 -12.51 -2.54 20.32
CA ASP A 46 -12.21 -1.10 20.38
C ASP A 46 -11.40 -0.77 21.64
N TRP A 47 -10.59 0.29 21.62
CA TRP A 47 -9.68 0.69 22.70
C TRP A 47 -9.26 2.15 22.58
N SER A 48 -8.75 2.75 23.67
CA SER A 48 -8.11 4.07 23.59
C SER A 48 -6.67 3.95 23.05
N PRO A 49 -6.27 4.76 22.05
CA PRO A 49 -4.88 4.81 21.59
C PRO A 49 -3.88 5.13 22.72
N VAL A 50 -2.67 4.58 22.61
CA VAL A 50 -1.55 4.74 23.56
C VAL A 50 -0.46 5.60 22.91
N GLU A 51 -0.07 6.68 23.58
CA GLU A 51 1.02 7.55 23.13
C GLU A 51 2.34 6.77 22.98
N GLY A 52 3.04 6.98 21.86
CA GLY A 52 4.30 6.29 21.56
C GLY A 52 4.15 4.90 20.92
N ALA A 53 2.92 4.39 20.75
CA ALA A 53 2.65 3.16 20.00
C ALA A 53 2.66 3.44 18.49
N VAL A 54 3.27 2.55 17.71
CA VAL A 54 3.16 2.54 16.24
C VAL A 54 1.98 1.70 15.74
N GLY A 55 1.43 0.86 16.60
CA GLY A 55 0.28 0.02 16.29
C GLY A 55 -0.17 -0.81 17.47
N TYR A 56 -1.02 -1.80 17.19
CA TYR A 56 -1.64 -2.65 18.20
C TYR A 56 -1.77 -4.08 17.70
N LEU A 57 -1.48 -5.04 18.59
CA LEU A 57 -1.66 -6.45 18.34
C LEU A 57 -2.95 -6.92 19.03
N ILE A 58 -3.86 -7.51 18.26
CA ILE A 58 -5.11 -8.05 18.78
C ILE A 58 -4.86 -9.51 19.18
N LEU A 59 -5.16 -9.83 20.42
CA LEU A 59 -5.02 -11.16 20.98
C LEU A 59 -6.38 -11.74 21.32
N ARG A 60 -6.55 -13.04 21.13
CA ARG A 60 -7.81 -13.76 21.36
C ARG A 60 -7.57 -15.10 22.06
N SER A 61 -8.53 -15.51 22.88
CA SER A 61 -8.63 -16.85 23.44
C SER A 61 -10.05 -17.41 23.35
N THR A 62 -10.19 -18.74 23.26
CA THR A 62 -11.47 -19.46 23.25
C THR A 62 -11.95 -19.89 24.65
N GLY A 63 -11.17 -19.66 25.71
CA GLY A 63 -11.56 -19.99 27.08
C GLY A 63 -11.23 -18.88 28.07
N ASP A 64 -11.98 -18.80 29.17
CA ASP A 64 -11.86 -17.77 30.22
C ASP A 64 -10.43 -17.61 30.77
N HIS A 65 -9.63 -18.68 30.68
CA HIS A 65 -8.22 -18.74 31.12
C HIS A 65 -7.31 -19.42 30.08
N GLY A 66 -7.72 -19.48 28.80
CA GLY A 66 -6.88 -20.02 27.73
C GLY A 66 -5.72 -19.09 27.39
N PRO A 67 -4.69 -19.57 26.67
CA PRO A 67 -3.65 -18.70 26.15
C PRO A 67 -4.26 -17.65 25.21
N LEU A 68 -3.76 -16.43 25.30
CA LEU A 68 -4.06 -15.35 24.35
C LEU A 68 -3.10 -15.47 23.17
N GLU A 69 -3.65 -15.61 21.97
CA GLU A 69 -2.88 -15.74 20.74
C GLU A 69 -3.22 -14.60 19.78
N PRO A 70 -2.26 -14.11 18.97
CA PRO A 70 -2.55 -13.12 17.94
C PRO A 70 -3.67 -13.57 17.00
N VAL A 71 -4.59 -12.66 16.69
CA VAL A 71 -5.58 -12.89 15.63
C VAL A 71 -4.86 -12.82 14.29
N ASP A 72 -4.78 -13.96 13.59
CA ASP A 72 -4.23 -14.04 12.25
C ASP A 72 -5.33 -13.78 11.23
N HIS A 73 -5.27 -12.63 10.55
CA HIS A 73 -6.16 -12.31 9.44
C HIS A 73 -5.64 -12.83 8.08
N HIS A 74 -4.66 -13.73 8.11
CA HIS A 74 -4.16 -14.55 7.02
C HIS A 74 -3.55 -13.76 5.87
N SER A 75 -2.94 -12.61 6.17
CA SER A 75 -2.27 -11.79 5.17
C SER A 75 -0.83 -12.21 4.85
N GLY A 76 -0.19 -12.92 5.77
CA GLY A 76 1.16 -13.46 5.61
C GLY A 76 2.31 -12.47 5.80
N ASP A 77 2.06 -11.29 6.39
CA ASP A 77 3.08 -10.29 6.75
C ASP A 77 2.86 -9.75 8.17
N VAL A 78 2.42 -8.49 8.34
CA VAL A 78 2.24 -7.86 9.66
C VAL A 78 0.81 -8.04 10.20
N LEU A 79 0.70 -8.57 11.42
CA LEU A 79 -0.59 -8.74 12.13
C LEU A 79 -1.03 -7.53 12.94
N SER A 80 -0.11 -6.61 13.23
CA SER A 80 -0.41 -5.40 13.97
C SER A 80 -1.23 -4.42 13.11
N VAL A 81 -2.17 -3.73 13.73
CA VAL A 81 -3.02 -2.72 13.07
C VAL A 81 -2.71 -1.32 13.59
N PRO A 82 -2.90 -0.25 12.79
CA PRO A 82 -2.50 1.10 13.19
C PRO A 82 -3.35 1.70 14.31
N GLY A 83 -4.58 1.24 14.49
CA GLY A 83 -5.48 1.82 15.48
C GLY A 83 -6.85 1.14 15.55
N PRO A 84 -7.69 1.61 16.48
CA PRO A 84 -9.04 1.11 16.68
C PRO A 84 -10.05 1.71 15.68
N PRO A 85 -11.23 1.07 15.53
CA PRO A 85 -11.54 -0.27 16.01
C PRO A 85 -10.97 -1.36 15.08
N TYR A 86 -10.88 -2.60 15.58
CA TYR A 86 -10.57 -3.80 14.79
C TYR A 86 -11.79 -4.71 14.70
N VAL A 87 -12.00 -5.36 13.55
CA VAL A 87 -13.02 -6.39 13.40
C VAL A 87 -12.40 -7.78 13.19
N ASP A 88 -12.69 -8.69 14.11
CA ASP A 88 -12.38 -10.11 13.96
C ASP A 88 -13.55 -10.84 13.30
N THR A 89 -13.32 -11.34 12.07
CA THR A 89 -14.28 -12.20 11.37
C THR A 89 -13.80 -13.65 11.25
N THR A 90 -12.63 -13.98 11.79
CA THR A 90 -12.10 -15.35 11.82
C THR A 90 -12.78 -16.19 12.91
N CYS A 91 -13.57 -15.54 13.77
CA CYS A 91 -14.32 -16.15 14.84
C CYS A 91 -15.46 -17.04 14.33
N THR A 92 -15.82 -18.08 15.09
CA THR A 92 -16.98 -18.93 14.82
C THR A 92 -18.23 -18.36 15.50
N PRO A 93 -19.31 -18.03 14.76
CA PRO A 93 -20.56 -17.55 15.33
C PRO A 93 -21.10 -18.44 16.46
N GLY A 94 -21.57 -17.82 17.54
CA GLY A 94 -22.06 -18.48 18.75
C GLY A 94 -20.99 -18.99 19.72
N THR A 95 -19.71 -18.92 19.35
CA THR A 95 -18.60 -19.35 20.24
C THR A 95 -18.11 -18.17 21.08
N PRO A 96 -18.04 -18.26 22.42
CA PRO A 96 -17.49 -17.19 23.24
C PRO A 96 -15.98 -17.05 23.05
N TYR A 97 -15.51 -15.80 22.97
CA TYR A 97 -14.11 -15.44 22.89
C TYR A 97 -13.74 -14.38 23.91
N HIS A 98 -12.47 -14.35 24.30
CA HIS A 98 -11.89 -13.30 25.14
C HIS A 98 -10.81 -12.57 24.33
N TYR A 99 -10.89 -11.24 24.27
CA TYR A 99 -9.97 -10.39 23.54
C TYR A 99 -9.13 -9.55 24.49
N ALA A 100 -7.87 -9.37 24.15
CA ALA A 100 -6.99 -8.37 24.75
C ALA A 100 -6.23 -7.63 23.64
N VAL A 101 -5.77 -6.43 23.94
CA VAL A 101 -5.00 -5.62 22.99
C VAL A 101 -3.64 -5.32 23.63
N ALA A 102 -2.57 -5.45 22.87
CA ALA A 102 -1.24 -5.03 23.27
C ALA A 102 -0.78 -3.85 22.39
N SER A 103 -0.23 -2.80 23.01
CA SER A 103 0.43 -1.72 22.28
C SER A 103 1.75 -2.21 21.68
N VAL A 104 2.05 -1.77 20.46
CA VAL A 104 3.26 -2.13 19.71
C VAL A 104 4.12 -0.88 19.61
N PRO A 105 5.23 -0.75 20.37
CA PRO A 105 6.15 0.39 20.26
C PRO A 105 6.98 0.38 18.98
N GLU A 106 7.16 -0.81 18.38
CA GLU A 106 7.84 -1.06 17.11
C GLU A 106 7.38 -2.43 16.59
N VAL A 107 7.38 -2.64 15.28
CA VAL A 107 6.70 -3.75 14.59
C VAL A 107 7.08 -5.17 15.07
N THR A 108 8.28 -5.38 15.62
CA THR A 108 8.73 -6.69 16.12
C THR A 108 8.54 -6.88 17.62
N VAL A 109 7.99 -5.88 18.33
CA VAL A 109 7.83 -5.89 19.79
C VAL A 109 6.37 -5.66 20.16
N ALA A 110 5.79 -6.61 20.89
CA ALA A 110 4.48 -6.44 21.52
C ALA A 110 4.64 -6.13 23.01
N GLY A 111 3.93 -5.10 23.49
CA GLY A 111 3.85 -4.75 24.90
C GLY A 111 3.00 -5.73 25.72
N ARG A 112 2.74 -5.38 26.98
CA ARG A 112 1.85 -6.16 27.84
C ARG A 112 0.40 -6.08 27.32
N PRO A 113 -0.35 -7.19 27.28
CA PRO A 113 -1.75 -7.16 26.89
C PRO A 113 -2.61 -6.49 27.97
N SER A 114 -3.71 -5.89 27.53
CA SER A 114 -4.77 -5.40 28.40
C SER A 114 -5.46 -6.54 29.17
N HIS A 115 -6.35 -6.18 30.11
CA HIS A 115 -7.23 -7.17 30.71
C HIS A 115 -8.18 -7.75 29.65
N PRO A 116 -8.38 -9.07 29.59
CA PRO A 116 -9.26 -9.68 28.61
C PRO A 116 -10.73 -9.25 28.79
N VAL A 117 -11.42 -9.02 27.68
CA VAL A 117 -12.85 -8.73 27.61
C VAL A 117 -13.57 -9.77 26.76
N GLY A 118 -14.73 -10.23 27.23
CA GLY A 118 -15.49 -11.30 26.57
C GLY A 118 -16.48 -10.78 25.53
N ALA A 119 -16.60 -11.48 24.41
CA ALA A 119 -17.63 -11.26 23.41
C ALA A 119 -18.07 -12.58 22.74
N VAL A 120 -19.28 -12.58 22.19
CA VAL A 120 -19.83 -13.72 21.43
C VAL A 120 -20.28 -13.21 20.07
N PRO A 121 -19.64 -13.59 18.95
CA PRO A 121 -20.14 -13.28 17.60
C PRO A 121 -21.53 -13.91 17.42
N LEU A 122 -22.45 -13.14 16.85
CA LEU A 122 -23.83 -13.57 16.66
C LEU A 122 -23.95 -14.46 15.43
N VAL A 123 -24.89 -15.41 15.49
CA VAL A 123 -25.27 -16.25 14.35
C VAL A 123 -26.22 -15.45 13.46
N ALA A 124 -26.01 -15.49 12.15
CA ALA A 124 -26.91 -14.84 11.20
C ALA A 124 -28.31 -15.44 11.29
N ASP A 125 -29.32 -14.56 11.24
CA ASP A 125 -30.72 -14.92 11.08
C ASP A 125 -31.25 -14.43 9.71
N ASP A 126 -32.56 -14.46 9.50
CA ASP A 126 -33.18 -14.04 8.23
C ASP A 126 -33.14 -12.52 8.02
N ALA A 127 -32.76 -11.71 9.02
CA ALA A 127 -32.71 -10.26 8.96
C ALA A 127 -31.28 -9.75 8.75
N LEU A 128 -31.09 -8.89 7.75
CA LEU A 128 -29.80 -8.23 7.56
C LEU A 128 -29.53 -7.23 8.69
N PRO A 129 -28.37 -7.28 9.37
CA PRO A 129 -28.03 -6.29 10.37
C PRO A 129 -27.89 -4.91 9.74
N GLN A 130 -28.26 -3.89 10.52
CA GLN A 130 -28.29 -2.51 10.06
C GLN A 130 -27.08 -1.71 10.57
N VAL A 131 -26.60 -0.82 9.71
CA VAL A 131 -25.61 0.21 10.03
C VAL A 131 -26.19 1.57 9.67
N GLN A 132 -26.09 2.52 10.61
CA GLN A 132 -26.44 3.91 10.40
C GLN A 132 -25.17 4.69 10.06
N VAL A 133 -25.20 5.45 8.97
CA VAL A 133 -24.13 6.36 8.56
C VAL A 133 -24.71 7.77 8.51
N ILE A 134 -24.17 8.69 9.31
CA ILE A 134 -24.57 10.09 9.29
C ILE A 134 -23.41 10.91 8.74
N VAL A 135 -23.65 11.60 7.63
CA VAL A 135 -22.67 12.52 7.02
C VAL A 135 -23.07 13.95 7.35
N ASP A 136 -22.25 14.68 8.08
CA ASP A 136 -22.54 16.08 8.39
C ASP A 136 -22.27 16.96 7.15
N THR A 137 -23.30 17.14 6.32
CA THR A 137 -23.16 17.86 5.04
C THR A 137 -23.07 19.38 5.19
N VAL A 138 -23.39 19.91 6.38
CA VAL A 138 -23.36 21.35 6.70
C VAL A 138 -22.10 21.76 7.46
N ALA A 139 -21.30 20.80 7.92
CA ALA A 139 -19.99 21.06 8.49
C ALA A 139 -19.10 21.87 7.53
N GLU A 140 -18.18 22.65 8.11
CA GLU A 140 -17.12 23.31 7.34
C GLU A 140 -16.27 22.28 6.60
N GLY A 141 -15.98 21.16 7.27
CA GLY A 141 -15.12 20.09 6.78
C GLY A 141 -13.63 20.41 6.94
N ILE A 142 -12.78 19.50 6.48
CA ILE A 142 -11.32 19.68 6.42
C ILE A 142 -10.81 19.39 5.02
N GLU A 143 -9.56 19.73 4.72
CA GLU A 143 -8.96 19.31 3.45
C GLU A 143 -8.83 17.79 3.40
N LEU A 144 -9.36 17.19 2.33
CA LEU A 144 -9.27 15.76 2.11
C LEU A 144 -7.83 15.37 1.74
N GLN A 145 -7.17 14.65 2.65
CA GLN A 145 -5.81 14.15 2.46
C GLN A 145 -5.81 12.98 1.45
N ARG A 146 -4.87 13.00 0.49
CA ARG A 146 -4.82 12.04 -0.63
C ARG A 146 -3.51 11.26 -0.64
N PRO A 147 -3.31 10.27 0.24
CA PRO A 147 -2.03 9.57 0.36
C PRO A 147 -1.61 8.79 -0.90
N TRP A 148 -2.52 8.53 -1.85
CA TRP A 148 -2.23 7.88 -3.14
C TRP A 148 -1.70 8.82 -4.23
N VAL A 149 -1.90 10.14 -4.10
CA VAL A 149 -1.48 11.13 -5.10
C VAL A 149 0.05 11.31 -5.15
N PRO A 150 0.76 11.33 -4.01
CA PRO A 150 2.20 11.53 -4.03
C PRO A 150 2.96 10.52 -4.88
N MET A 151 2.64 9.22 -4.80
CA MET A 151 3.52 8.17 -5.32
C MET A 151 2.77 6.91 -5.78
N ILE A 152 3.28 6.28 -6.84
CA ILE A 152 2.93 4.90 -7.25
C ILE A 152 4.20 4.05 -7.43
N GLY A 153 4.09 2.74 -7.20
CA GLY A 153 5.15 1.79 -7.52
C GLY A 153 5.19 1.40 -9.00
N SER A 154 6.34 0.96 -9.48
CA SER A 154 6.57 0.37 -10.80
C SER A 154 7.67 -0.68 -10.71
N GLU A 155 7.66 -1.66 -11.62
CA GLU A 155 8.90 -2.42 -11.90
C GLU A 155 10.02 -1.43 -12.34
N ARG A 156 11.26 -1.92 -12.38
CA ARG A 156 12.45 -1.27 -12.91
C ARG A 156 12.12 -0.51 -14.18
N LEU A 157 12.47 0.77 -14.17
CA LEU A 157 12.04 1.71 -15.20
C LEU A 157 12.77 1.52 -16.54
N SER A 158 13.82 0.70 -16.60
CA SER A 158 14.44 0.28 -17.85
C SER A 158 13.44 -0.42 -18.79
N GLN A 159 12.36 -1.01 -18.24
CA GLN A 159 11.27 -1.55 -19.03
C GLN A 159 10.57 -0.52 -19.93
N LEU A 160 10.62 0.78 -19.63
CA LEU A 160 10.08 1.84 -20.51
C LEU A 160 10.78 1.90 -21.88
N LEU A 161 11.96 1.32 -21.99
CA LEU A 161 12.74 1.23 -23.22
C LEU A 161 12.67 -0.16 -23.86
N CYS A 162 11.96 -1.10 -23.25
CA CYS A 162 11.87 -2.48 -23.69
C CYS A 162 10.89 -2.62 -24.87
N THR A 163 11.36 -3.18 -25.98
CA THR A 163 10.56 -3.46 -27.19
C THR A 163 10.07 -4.91 -27.27
N ASP A 164 10.40 -5.74 -26.26
CA ASP A 164 9.89 -7.10 -26.21
C ASP A 164 8.39 -7.10 -25.92
N THR A 165 7.75 -8.24 -26.18
CA THR A 165 6.30 -8.38 -26.03
C THR A 165 5.92 -9.43 -25.00
N THR A 166 4.91 -9.12 -24.19
CA THR A 166 4.24 -10.05 -23.28
C THR A 166 2.77 -10.09 -23.65
N GLY A 167 2.21 -11.29 -23.84
CA GLY A 167 0.80 -11.44 -24.26
C GLY A 167 0.46 -10.82 -25.62
N GLY A 168 1.45 -10.50 -26.46
CA GLY A 168 1.28 -9.78 -27.72
C GLY A 168 1.40 -8.25 -27.62
N HIS A 169 1.70 -7.72 -26.43
CA HIS A 169 1.78 -6.30 -26.15
C HIS A 169 3.21 -5.85 -25.86
N GLU A 170 3.66 -4.75 -26.46
CA GLU A 170 4.99 -4.19 -26.26
C GLU A 170 5.14 -3.59 -24.84
N ILE A 171 6.13 -4.06 -24.09
CA ILE A 171 6.30 -3.78 -22.67
C ILE A 171 6.46 -2.27 -22.42
N GLY A 172 7.40 -1.62 -23.12
CA GLY A 172 7.71 -0.21 -22.87
C GLY A 172 6.56 0.74 -23.20
N VAL A 173 5.83 0.47 -24.29
CA VAL A 173 4.67 1.27 -24.69
C VAL A 173 3.55 1.16 -23.65
N GLU A 174 3.21 -0.06 -23.23
CA GLU A 174 2.13 -0.25 -22.26
C GLU A 174 2.50 0.19 -20.84
N LEU A 175 3.77 0.07 -20.45
CA LEU A 175 4.22 0.63 -19.18
C LEU A 175 4.14 2.17 -19.19
N GLU A 176 4.53 2.81 -20.29
CA GLU A 176 4.39 4.27 -20.45
C GLU A 176 2.93 4.70 -20.36
N ASP A 177 2.03 4.00 -21.05
CA ASP A 177 0.59 4.26 -20.99
C ASP A 177 0.02 4.02 -19.58
N ALA A 178 0.44 2.94 -18.91
CA ALA A 178 0.01 2.63 -17.56
C ALA A 178 0.39 3.76 -16.58
N LEU A 179 1.63 4.27 -16.65
CA LEU A 179 2.10 5.40 -15.85
C LEU A 179 1.40 6.71 -16.21
N ARG A 180 1.14 6.96 -17.48
CA ARG A 180 0.37 8.12 -17.93
C ARG A 180 -1.03 8.14 -17.34
N ARG A 181 -1.70 6.99 -17.25
CA ARG A 181 -3.01 6.86 -16.61
C ARG A 181 -2.95 7.11 -15.10
N MET A 182 -1.88 6.69 -14.42
CA MET A 182 -1.67 7.04 -13.00
C MET A 182 -1.63 8.56 -12.82
N HIS A 183 -0.91 9.28 -13.68
CA HIS A 183 -0.84 10.73 -13.65
C HIS A 183 -2.18 11.40 -14.01
N ASP A 184 -2.76 11.05 -15.17
CA ASP A 184 -3.89 11.76 -15.76
C ASP A 184 -5.22 11.45 -15.07
N GLU A 185 -5.45 10.20 -14.66
CA GLU A 185 -6.74 9.76 -14.10
C GLU A 185 -6.75 9.75 -12.56
N LEU A 186 -5.60 9.48 -11.93
CA LEU A 186 -5.50 9.34 -10.47
C LEU A 186 -4.75 10.50 -9.80
N GLY A 187 -4.11 11.36 -10.59
CA GLY A 187 -3.40 12.55 -10.12
C GLY A 187 -2.00 12.28 -9.57
N VAL A 188 -1.44 11.09 -9.80
CA VAL A 188 -0.14 10.68 -9.26
C VAL A 188 0.98 11.63 -9.69
N ARG A 189 1.97 11.86 -8.82
CA ARG A 189 3.06 12.82 -9.04
C ARG A 189 4.45 12.20 -9.13
N THR A 190 4.70 11.11 -8.44
CA THR A 190 5.99 10.41 -8.52
C THR A 190 5.82 8.92 -8.79
N VAL A 191 6.86 8.32 -9.34
CA VAL A 191 6.98 6.88 -9.52
C VAL A 191 8.23 6.39 -8.80
N ARG A 192 8.07 5.34 -7.99
CA ARG A 192 9.15 4.64 -7.30
C ARG A 192 9.34 3.27 -7.93
N ALA A 193 10.58 2.92 -8.23
CA ALA A 193 10.92 1.67 -8.89
C ALA A 193 12.32 1.22 -8.52
N HIS A 194 12.53 -0.09 -8.57
CA HIS A 194 13.83 -0.69 -8.29
C HIS A 194 14.88 -0.38 -9.34
N ALA A 195 16.13 -0.55 -8.91
CA ALA A 195 17.23 -0.99 -9.78
C ALA A 195 17.74 0.02 -10.83
N ILE A 196 17.82 1.33 -10.49
CA ILE A 196 18.43 2.36 -11.36
C ILE A 196 19.87 2.03 -11.78
N PHE A 197 20.59 1.25 -10.96
CA PHE A 197 21.97 0.85 -11.19
C PHE A 197 22.13 -0.59 -11.68
N HIS A 198 21.04 -1.24 -12.09
CA HIS A 198 21.13 -2.56 -12.69
C HIS A 198 21.93 -2.52 -13.99
N ASP A 199 22.60 -3.64 -14.33
CA ASP A 199 23.55 -3.72 -15.45
C ASP A 199 22.89 -3.39 -16.82
N ASP A 200 21.56 -3.44 -16.95
CA ASP A 200 20.81 -3.06 -18.17
C ASP A 200 20.73 -1.54 -18.40
N THR A 201 21.06 -0.73 -17.38
CA THR A 201 21.19 0.72 -17.51
C THR A 201 22.58 1.16 -17.95
N HIS A 202 23.56 0.24 -17.95
CA HIS A 202 24.93 0.48 -18.40
C HIS A 202 25.64 1.68 -17.74
N VAL A 203 25.30 1.98 -16.49
CA VAL A 203 25.83 3.15 -15.76
C VAL A 203 27.36 3.11 -15.58
N ILE A 204 27.97 1.92 -15.50
CA ILE A 204 29.42 1.78 -15.44
C ILE A 204 29.99 1.59 -16.85
N ASP A 205 30.80 2.55 -17.32
CA ASP A 205 31.57 2.45 -18.58
C ASP A 205 33.08 2.55 -18.28
N GLY A 206 33.70 1.39 -18.04
CA GLY A 206 35.11 1.29 -17.68
C GLY A 206 35.42 2.02 -16.36
N ASP A 207 36.20 3.10 -16.45
CA ASP A 207 36.57 3.96 -15.32
C ASP A 207 35.69 5.23 -15.22
N SER A 208 34.65 5.35 -16.06
CA SER A 208 33.71 6.48 -16.13
C SER A 208 32.26 6.02 -15.96
N TYR A 209 31.33 6.97 -15.94
CA TYR A 209 29.89 6.72 -15.85
C TYR A 209 29.16 7.17 -17.11
N ASP A 210 28.22 6.36 -17.61
CA ASP A 210 27.32 6.69 -18.72
C ASP A 210 25.86 6.67 -18.25
N PHE A 211 25.27 7.85 -18.12
CA PHE A 211 23.89 8.00 -17.67
C PHE A 211 22.88 8.10 -18.83
N SER A 212 23.27 7.82 -20.07
CA SER A 212 22.40 8.02 -21.25
C SER A 212 21.12 7.17 -21.24
N VAL A 213 21.16 5.95 -20.67
CA VAL A 213 19.96 5.11 -20.50
C VAL A 213 19.06 5.69 -19.41
N VAL A 214 19.63 6.10 -18.28
CA VAL A 214 18.89 6.77 -17.18
C VAL A 214 18.22 8.04 -17.70
N ASP A 215 18.92 8.83 -18.52
CA ASP A 215 18.39 10.03 -19.16
C ASP A 215 17.16 9.71 -20.02
N ALA A 216 17.22 8.68 -20.86
CA ALA A 216 16.11 8.29 -21.72
C ALA A 216 14.88 7.82 -20.91
N ILE A 217 15.11 7.14 -19.78
CA ILE A 217 14.06 6.73 -18.84
C ILE A 217 13.41 7.96 -18.19
N TYR A 218 14.21 8.87 -17.64
CA TYR A 218 13.69 10.04 -16.90
C TYR A 218 13.07 11.08 -17.82
N ASP A 219 13.59 11.26 -19.05
CA ASP A 219 12.95 12.10 -20.07
C ASP A 219 11.51 11.62 -20.35
N LYS A 220 11.28 10.30 -20.43
CA LYS A 220 9.92 9.74 -20.60
C LYS A 220 9.01 10.02 -19.41
N LEU A 221 9.51 9.83 -18.18
CA LEU A 221 8.74 10.12 -16.96
C LEU A 221 8.34 11.59 -16.87
N LEU A 222 9.31 12.50 -17.06
CA LEU A 222 9.07 13.93 -17.02
C LEU A 222 8.13 14.38 -18.15
N ALA A 223 8.19 13.74 -19.32
CA ALA A 223 7.25 14.00 -20.42
C ALA A 223 5.80 13.57 -20.10
N ILE A 224 5.59 12.62 -19.18
CA ILE A 224 4.27 12.30 -18.62
C ILE A 224 3.84 13.36 -17.59
N GLY A 225 4.79 14.00 -16.92
CA GLY A 225 4.57 14.86 -15.75
C GLY A 225 4.82 14.16 -14.41
N LEU A 226 5.46 12.99 -14.45
CA LEU A 226 5.90 12.23 -13.27
C LEU A 226 7.35 12.53 -12.95
N ARG A 227 7.69 12.53 -11.66
CA ARG A 227 9.08 12.61 -11.17
C ARG A 227 9.52 11.27 -10.58
N PRO A 228 10.83 10.93 -10.65
CA PRO A 228 11.32 9.71 -10.02
C PRO A 228 11.43 9.89 -8.50
N VAL A 229 11.10 8.84 -7.77
CA VAL A 229 11.75 8.53 -6.49
C VAL A 229 12.96 7.68 -6.87
N VAL A 230 14.14 8.23 -6.63
CA VAL A 230 15.42 7.66 -7.05
C VAL A 230 15.84 6.63 -6.01
N GLU A 231 15.43 5.37 -6.20
CA GLU A 231 15.95 4.26 -5.39
C GLU A 231 17.40 3.96 -5.81
N LEU A 232 18.33 4.22 -4.90
CA LEU A 232 19.77 4.05 -5.11
C LEU A 232 20.18 2.59 -4.90
N GLY A 233 19.84 1.75 -5.88
CA GLY A 233 20.16 0.33 -5.94
C GLY A 233 19.91 -0.24 -7.34
N PHE A 234 20.10 -1.53 -7.59
CA PHE A 234 20.90 -2.46 -6.79
C PHE A 234 22.40 -2.26 -7.10
N MET A 235 23.28 -3.18 -6.71
CA MET A 235 24.72 -2.99 -6.90
C MET A 235 25.12 -3.25 -8.37
N PRO A 236 25.82 -2.32 -9.06
CA PRO A 236 26.44 -2.63 -10.35
C PRO A 236 27.47 -3.75 -10.20
N ARG A 237 27.56 -4.64 -11.19
CA ARG A 237 28.46 -5.79 -11.16
C ARG A 237 29.92 -5.43 -10.92
N GLU A 238 30.39 -4.34 -11.49
CA GLU A 238 31.78 -3.87 -11.40
C GLU A 238 32.13 -3.29 -10.03
N LEU A 239 31.12 -2.93 -9.22
CA LEU A 239 31.29 -2.42 -7.87
C LEU A 239 30.98 -3.46 -6.79
N ALA A 240 30.35 -4.57 -7.14
CA ALA A 240 29.93 -5.60 -6.20
C ALA A 240 31.09 -6.28 -5.46
N GLY A 241 30.97 -6.41 -4.14
CA GLY A 241 31.88 -7.22 -3.32
C GLY A 241 31.73 -8.72 -3.60
N ASP A 242 30.51 -9.16 -3.87
CA ASP A 242 30.20 -10.52 -4.35
C ASP A 242 29.11 -10.46 -5.44
N PRO A 243 29.47 -10.49 -6.74
CA PRO A 243 28.50 -10.41 -7.83
C PRO A 243 27.67 -11.69 -8.04
N THR A 244 27.91 -12.74 -7.23
CA THR A 244 27.15 -14.00 -7.28
C THR A 244 25.91 -13.98 -6.39
N LYS A 245 25.81 -13.00 -5.48
CA LYS A 245 24.65 -12.78 -4.63
C LYS A 245 23.64 -11.93 -5.39
N THR A 246 22.55 -12.55 -5.81
CA THR A 246 21.52 -11.88 -6.61
C THR A 246 20.11 -12.12 -6.07
N VAL A 247 19.18 -11.27 -6.49
CA VAL A 247 17.74 -11.43 -6.36
C VAL A 247 17.08 -11.32 -7.73
N PHE A 248 15.84 -11.81 -7.84
CA PHE A 248 15.00 -11.77 -9.03
C PHE A 248 15.53 -12.56 -10.25
N GLU A 249 14.68 -12.72 -11.26
CA GLU A 249 15.00 -13.38 -12.53
C GLU A 249 16.05 -12.58 -13.32
N TYR A 250 16.01 -11.24 -13.25
CA TYR A 250 16.97 -10.38 -13.93
C TYR A 250 18.33 -10.30 -13.22
N GLY A 251 18.46 -10.85 -12.01
CA GLY A 251 19.75 -11.04 -11.35
C GLY A 251 20.34 -9.77 -10.75
N ALA A 252 19.51 -8.91 -10.16
CA ALA A 252 19.97 -7.74 -9.40
C ALA A 252 20.92 -8.15 -8.27
N ILE A 253 22.08 -7.50 -8.16
CA ILE A 253 23.13 -7.89 -7.21
C ILE A 253 22.88 -7.23 -5.85
N ILE A 254 22.85 -8.05 -4.80
CA ILE A 254 22.45 -7.64 -3.44
C ILE A 254 23.61 -7.53 -2.45
N SER A 255 24.85 -7.63 -2.94
CA SER A 255 26.03 -7.57 -2.07
C SER A 255 26.46 -6.13 -1.75
N PRO A 256 27.13 -5.92 -0.61
CA PRO A 256 27.83 -4.67 -0.34
C PRO A 256 28.84 -4.33 -1.45
N PRO A 257 29.20 -3.05 -1.62
CA PRO A 257 30.23 -2.67 -2.59
C PRO A 257 31.61 -3.19 -2.15
N ALA A 258 32.46 -3.55 -3.11
CA ALA A 258 33.87 -3.87 -2.87
C ALA A 258 34.66 -2.65 -2.36
N SER A 259 34.20 -1.44 -2.67
CA SER A 259 34.72 -0.16 -2.15
C SER A 259 33.59 0.85 -1.96
N TYR A 260 33.39 1.28 -0.72
CA TYR A 260 32.43 2.32 -0.37
C TYR A 260 32.83 3.70 -0.94
N GLU A 261 34.13 3.93 -1.19
CA GLU A 261 34.60 5.16 -1.86
C GLU A 261 34.11 5.19 -3.32
N ARG A 262 34.27 4.07 -4.06
CA ARG A 262 33.78 3.99 -5.45
C ARG A 262 32.26 4.05 -5.55
N TRP A 263 31.56 3.50 -4.56
CA TRP A 263 30.11 3.66 -4.45
C TRP A 263 29.73 5.14 -4.25
N ALA A 264 30.36 5.82 -3.27
CA ALA A 264 30.10 7.23 -3.03
C ALA A 264 30.42 8.13 -4.25
N ASP A 265 31.48 7.80 -4.99
CA ASP A 265 31.83 8.48 -6.24
C ASP A 265 30.74 8.31 -7.31
N LEU A 266 30.18 7.10 -7.46
CA LEU A 266 29.05 6.84 -8.36
C LEU A 266 27.82 7.66 -7.97
N ILE A 267 27.45 7.65 -6.69
CA ILE A 267 26.31 8.41 -6.19
C ILE A 267 26.48 9.91 -6.46
N ARG A 268 27.66 10.46 -6.15
CA ARG A 268 27.94 11.87 -6.41
C ARG A 268 27.84 12.20 -7.90
N ALA A 269 28.47 11.38 -8.75
CA ALA A 269 28.46 11.60 -10.19
C ALA A 269 27.04 11.53 -10.78
N LEU A 270 26.21 10.60 -10.31
CA LEU A 270 24.80 10.55 -10.70
C LEU A 270 24.08 11.84 -10.31
N VAL A 271 24.18 12.26 -9.05
CA VAL A 271 23.44 13.42 -8.55
C VAL A 271 23.91 14.71 -9.23
N GLU A 272 25.23 14.89 -9.44
CA GLU A 272 25.78 16.00 -10.22
C GLU A 272 25.22 16.00 -11.65
N HIS A 273 25.21 14.85 -12.32
CA HIS A 273 24.66 14.71 -13.67
C HIS A 273 23.17 15.04 -13.74
N LEU A 274 22.37 14.56 -12.78
CA LEU A 274 20.93 14.85 -12.71
C LEU A 274 20.69 16.36 -12.52
N VAL A 275 21.46 17.01 -11.64
CA VAL A 275 21.37 18.46 -11.42
C VAL A 275 21.80 19.24 -12.66
N ASP A 276 22.88 18.84 -13.33
CA ASP A 276 23.37 19.50 -14.53
C ASP A 276 22.40 19.37 -15.70
N ARG A 277 21.74 18.21 -15.85
CA ARG A 277 20.82 17.91 -16.94
C ARG A 277 19.43 18.51 -16.73
N PHE A 278 18.82 18.23 -15.59
CA PHE A 278 17.42 18.57 -15.31
C PHE A 278 17.25 19.90 -14.57
N GLY A 279 18.33 20.43 -14.01
CA GLY A 279 18.35 21.66 -13.24
C GLY A 279 18.04 21.42 -11.76
N LEU A 280 18.76 22.15 -10.91
CA LEU A 280 18.65 22.00 -9.46
C LEU A 280 17.22 22.18 -8.92
N ASP A 281 16.47 23.15 -9.42
CA ASP A 281 15.10 23.40 -8.96
C ASP A 281 14.15 22.22 -9.22
N GLU A 282 14.37 21.47 -10.30
CA GLU A 282 13.62 20.25 -10.60
C GLU A 282 14.02 19.12 -9.66
N VAL A 283 15.34 18.88 -9.52
CA VAL A 283 15.88 17.77 -8.73
C VAL A 283 15.65 17.96 -7.22
N LEU A 284 15.47 19.21 -6.74
CA LEU A 284 15.02 19.48 -5.36
C LEU A 284 13.62 18.93 -5.07
N GLY A 285 12.82 18.65 -6.10
CA GLY A 285 11.52 17.99 -5.97
C GLY A 285 11.58 16.46 -5.98
N TRP A 286 12.77 15.85 -6.02
CA TRP A 286 12.97 14.40 -6.10
C TRP A 286 13.43 13.84 -4.76
N ASP A 287 13.11 12.57 -4.51
CA ASP A 287 13.46 11.85 -3.30
C ASP A 287 14.53 10.80 -3.61
N PHE A 288 15.66 10.83 -2.90
CA PHE A 288 16.74 9.85 -3.03
C PHE A 288 16.61 8.79 -1.93
N GLU A 289 16.06 7.63 -2.27
CA GLU A 289 15.85 6.51 -1.34
C GLU A 289 17.07 5.59 -1.35
N VAL A 290 17.62 5.26 -0.19
CA VAL A 290 18.80 4.40 -0.09
C VAL A 290 18.39 2.93 -0.04
N TRP A 291 18.68 2.20 -1.11
CA TRP A 291 18.50 0.75 -1.24
C TRP A 291 17.04 0.28 -1.14
N ASN A 292 16.84 -1.05 -1.08
CA ASN A 292 15.55 -1.71 -0.90
C ASN A 292 15.65 -2.85 0.12
N GLU A 293 14.77 -2.87 1.13
CA GLU A 293 14.52 -3.97 2.07
C GLU A 293 15.76 -4.68 2.65
N ALA A 294 16.82 -3.96 2.99
CA ALA A 294 18.07 -4.57 3.46
C ALA A 294 17.95 -5.41 4.75
N ASN A 295 16.83 -5.28 5.46
CA ASN A 295 16.50 -6.11 6.61
C ASN A 295 16.03 -7.53 6.23
N LEU A 296 15.93 -7.87 4.95
CA LEU A 296 15.70 -9.23 4.45
C LEU A 296 16.94 -9.80 3.76
N GLU A 297 17.27 -11.07 4.03
CA GLU A 297 18.44 -11.74 3.43
C GLU A 297 18.33 -11.84 1.90
N VAL A 298 17.11 -11.74 1.37
CA VAL A 298 16.84 -11.75 -0.07
C VAL A 298 17.31 -10.49 -0.79
N PHE A 299 17.43 -9.36 -0.08
CA PHE A 299 17.74 -8.05 -0.65
C PHE A 299 19.06 -7.45 -0.19
N TRP A 300 19.72 -8.03 0.81
CA TRP A 300 21.04 -7.60 1.26
C TRP A 300 21.84 -8.77 1.81
N SER A 301 23.02 -9.03 1.24
CA SER A 301 23.88 -10.13 1.69
C SER A 301 24.92 -9.72 2.73
N GLY A 302 24.97 -8.44 3.10
CA GLY A 302 25.88 -7.91 4.11
C GLY A 302 25.25 -7.87 5.50
N THR A 303 25.97 -7.28 6.44
CA THR A 303 25.49 -7.01 7.80
C THR A 303 24.70 -5.70 7.87
N LYS A 304 23.92 -5.51 8.95
CA LYS A 304 23.27 -4.22 9.22
C LYS A 304 24.26 -3.06 9.39
N ALA A 305 25.42 -3.33 9.99
CA ALA A 305 26.48 -2.34 10.13
C ALA A 305 27.06 -1.90 8.78
N GLU A 306 27.25 -2.83 7.85
CA GLU A 306 27.63 -2.52 6.47
C GLU A 306 26.54 -1.72 5.74
N TRP A 307 25.27 -2.05 5.96
CA TRP A 307 24.17 -1.25 5.41
C TRP A 307 24.13 0.17 5.98
N PHE A 308 24.32 0.36 7.29
CA PHE A 308 24.45 1.70 7.88
C PHE A 308 25.64 2.48 7.30
N HIS A 309 26.76 1.79 7.05
CA HIS A 309 27.89 2.43 6.37
C HIS A 309 27.53 2.85 4.94
N LEU A 310 26.80 2.00 4.20
CA LEU A 310 26.27 2.33 2.87
C LEU A 310 25.39 3.57 2.93
N TYR A 311 24.48 3.63 3.91
CA TYR A 311 23.62 4.78 4.14
C TYR A 311 24.42 6.07 4.37
N ASP A 312 25.37 6.04 5.31
CA ASP A 312 26.19 7.21 5.64
C ASP A 312 26.96 7.75 4.44
N VAL A 313 27.63 6.88 3.67
CA VAL A 313 28.42 7.33 2.51
C VAL A 313 27.53 7.81 1.37
N THR A 314 26.32 7.23 1.21
CA THR A 314 25.34 7.65 0.21
C THR A 314 24.78 9.03 0.54
N VAL A 315 24.31 9.23 1.77
CA VAL A 315 23.80 10.53 2.24
C VAL A 315 24.88 11.60 2.13
N ALA A 316 26.12 11.30 2.54
CA ALA A 316 27.22 12.24 2.40
C ALA A 316 27.51 12.62 0.94
N ALA A 317 27.41 11.65 0.01
CA ALA A 317 27.60 11.90 -1.43
C ALA A 317 26.49 12.78 -2.02
N VAL A 318 25.21 12.51 -1.71
CA VAL A 318 24.07 13.33 -2.14
C VAL A 318 24.19 14.77 -1.61
N LYS A 319 24.40 14.91 -0.29
CA LYS A 319 24.48 16.22 0.38
C LYS A 319 25.71 17.04 0.00
N ALA A 320 26.76 16.40 -0.53
CA ALA A 320 27.93 17.10 -1.04
C ALA A 320 27.65 17.87 -2.35
N VAL A 321 26.62 17.48 -3.10
CA VAL A 321 26.18 18.20 -4.32
C VAL A 321 25.33 19.40 -3.95
N ASP A 322 24.27 19.20 -3.15
CA ASP A 322 23.49 20.28 -2.53
C ASP A 322 22.84 19.77 -1.24
N GLU A 323 22.98 20.53 -0.15
CA GLU A 323 22.49 20.13 1.18
C GLU A 323 20.96 20.01 1.28
N ARG A 324 20.22 20.62 0.35
CA ARG A 324 18.75 20.66 0.33
C ARG A 324 18.11 19.45 -0.35
N LEU A 325 18.88 18.64 -1.09
CA LEU A 325 18.36 17.43 -1.75
C LEU A 325 17.87 16.42 -0.70
N ALA A 326 16.65 15.90 -0.86
CA ALA A 326 16.04 15.01 0.12
C ALA A 326 16.61 13.58 -0.02
N VAL A 327 17.12 13.02 1.07
CA VAL A 327 17.61 11.64 1.15
C VAL A 327 17.08 10.92 2.38
N GLY A 328 16.73 9.64 2.22
CA GLY A 328 16.02 8.88 3.24
C GLY A 328 16.13 7.36 3.08
N GLY A 329 15.53 6.66 4.04
CA GLY A 329 15.54 5.21 4.17
C GLY A 329 14.78 4.77 5.42
N PRO A 330 14.86 3.51 5.87
CA PRO A 330 15.70 2.43 5.36
C PRO A 330 15.11 1.64 4.19
N SER A 331 13.95 2.04 3.63
CA SER A 331 13.21 1.28 2.63
C SER A 331 12.93 -0.17 3.08
N SER A 332 12.73 -0.38 4.37
CA SER A 332 12.71 -1.71 4.97
C SER A 332 11.39 -2.45 4.78
N ALA A 333 11.46 -3.78 4.78
CA ALA A 333 10.27 -4.62 4.87
C ALA A 333 9.63 -4.51 6.26
N ALA A 334 8.30 -4.38 6.30
CA ALA A 334 7.47 -4.41 7.49
C ALA A 334 7.90 -3.41 8.59
N ALA A 335 8.23 -2.16 8.25
CA ALA A 335 8.69 -1.13 9.22
C ALA A 335 9.96 -1.51 10.03
N GLY A 336 10.66 -2.58 9.65
CA GLY A 336 11.88 -3.02 10.34
C GLY A 336 12.99 -1.97 10.24
N TRP A 337 13.94 -1.97 11.17
CA TRP A 337 15.11 -1.06 11.14
C TRP A 337 14.81 0.45 11.11
N VAL A 338 13.55 0.91 11.17
CA VAL A 338 13.22 2.35 11.19
C VAL A 338 13.85 3.00 12.43
N ASP A 339 13.57 2.48 13.62
CA ASP A 339 14.20 2.97 14.86
C ASP A 339 15.72 2.77 14.86
N ASP A 340 16.21 1.67 14.29
CA ASP A 340 17.65 1.39 14.19
C ASP A 340 18.39 2.45 13.34
N LEU A 341 17.86 2.80 12.16
CA LEU A 341 18.41 3.84 11.30
C LEU A 341 18.38 5.19 12.01
N LEU A 342 17.26 5.56 12.61
CA LEU A 342 17.13 6.87 13.28
C LEU A 342 18.05 6.98 14.50
N ALA A 343 18.27 5.89 15.24
CA ALA A 343 19.25 5.83 16.31
C ALA A 343 20.69 6.01 15.79
N HIS A 344 21.05 5.30 14.71
CA HIS A 344 22.36 5.40 14.06
C HIS A 344 22.61 6.82 13.53
N ALA A 345 21.67 7.36 12.78
CA ALA A 345 21.73 8.69 12.19
C ALA A 345 21.90 9.77 13.27
N ARG A 346 21.15 9.68 14.37
CA ARG A 346 21.31 10.59 15.52
C ARG A 346 22.69 10.50 16.16
N ALA A 347 23.24 9.30 16.29
CA ALA A 347 24.55 9.08 16.90
C ALA A 347 25.70 9.64 16.05
N ASN A 348 25.57 9.56 14.73
CA ASN A 348 26.61 9.95 13.78
C ASN A 348 26.42 11.34 13.14
N GLY A 349 25.24 11.95 13.32
CA GLY A 349 24.88 13.22 12.69
C GLY A 349 24.54 13.09 11.21
N THR A 350 24.21 11.89 10.73
CA THR A 350 23.80 11.64 9.34
C THR A 350 22.38 12.18 9.12
N PRO A 351 22.14 13.03 8.10
CA PRO A 351 20.81 13.52 7.76
C PRO A 351 19.82 12.39 7.42
N VAL A 352 18.55 12.57 7.80
CA VAL A 352 17.40 11.76 7.39
C VAL A 352 16.26 12.74 7.08
N ASP A 353 16.03 13.04 5.80
CA ASP A 353 15.01 14.02 5.40
C ASP A 353 13.60 13.39 5.32
N PHE A 354 13.55 12.08 5.10
CA PHE A 354 12.35 11.26 5.15
C PHE A 354 12.67 9.84 5.61
N VAL A 355 11.68 9.17 6.18
CA VAL A 355 11.70 7.74 6.44
C VAL A 355 10.89 7.03 5.38
N SER A 356 11.45 5.95 4.82
CA SER A 356 10.74 5.06 3.90
C SER A 356 10.72 3.62 4.37
N THR A 357 9.60 2.93 4.13
CA THR A 357 9.40 1.52 4.54
C THR A 357 8.17 0.91 3.86
N HIS A 358 7.99 -0.41 3.99
CA HIS A 358 6.94 -1.16 3.33
C HIS A 358 6.10 -1.96 4.32
N THR A 359 4.88 -2.30 3.94
CA THR A 359 4.10 -3.34 4.62
C THR A 359 3.04 -3.88 3.69
N TYR A 360 2.65 -5.13 3.89
CA TYR A 360 1.62 -5.78 3.10
C TYR A 360 0.56 -6.39 3.99
N GLY A 361 -0.65 -6.51 3.45
CA GLY A 361 -1.70 -7.29 4.10
C GLY A 361 -2.44 -6.61 5.25
N SER A 362 -1.93 -5.48 5.71
CA SER A 362 -2.52 -4.62 6.74
C SER A 362 -2.41 -3.16 6.33
N PRO A 363 -3.31 -2.27 6.79
CA PRO A 363 -3.12 -0.83 6.67
C PRO A 363 -1.79 -0.39 7.32
N PRO A 364 -1.13 0.67 6.80
CA PRO A 364 0.17 1.09 7.30
C PRO A 364 0.11 1.53 8.76
N LEU A 365 1.06 1.05 9.56
CA LEU A 365 1.29 1.44 10.95
C LEU A 365 1.59 2.93 11.07
N ASP A 366 1.50 3.48 12.29
CA ASP A 366 1.82 4.88 12.58
C ASP A 366 3.25 5.02 13.11
N ILE A 367 4.23 5.05 12.20
CA ILE A 367 5.64 5.13 12.59
C ILE A 367 6.07 6.52 13.08
N ARG A 368 5.16 7.51 13.17
CA ARG A 368 5.46 8.85 13.70
C ARG A 368 6.06 8.77 15.11
N ALA A 369 5.57 7.85 15.93
CA ALA A 369 6.10 7.61 17.26
C ALA A 369 7.58 7.18 17.27
N SER A 370 8.04 6.41 16.27
CA SER A 370 9.46 6.08 16.11
C SER A 370 10.28 7.32 15.73
N LEU A 371 9.77 8.14 14.81
CA LEU A 371 10.42 9.39 14.40
C LEU A 371 10.60 10.35 15.60
N GLU A 372 9.52 10.61 16.35
CA GLU A 372 9.54 11.50 17.52
C GLU A 372 10.52 11.02 18.60
N ARG A 373 10.51 9.71 18.90
CA ARG A 373 11.40 9.07 19.88
C ARG A 373 12.87 9.33 19.59
N HIS A 374 13.24 9.35 18.30
CA HIS A 374 14.61 9.58 17.86
C HIS A 374 14.91 11.04 17.51
N GLY A 375 13.93 11.95 17.57
CA GLY A 375 14.13 13.39 17.33
C GLY A 375 14.00 13.80 15.85
N TYR A 376 13.27 13.02 15.06
CA TYR A 376 13.02 13.23 13.63
C TYR A 376 11.52 13.47 13.35
N GLY A 377 10.77 14.03 14.31
CA GLY A 377 9.32 14.21 14.20
C GLY A 377 8.85 15.00 12.98
N ASP A 378 9.71 15.88 12.43
CA ASP A 378 9.44 16.69 11.24
C ASP A 378 9.75 15.99 9.90
N ALA A 379 10.39 14.82 9.92
CA ALA A 379 10.71 14.08 8.69
C ALA A 379 9.44 13.52 8.04
N ARG A 380 9.41 13.45 6.71
CA ARG A 380 8.30 12.83 5.98
C ARG A 380 8.27 11.32 6.21
N ILE A 381 7.07 10.73 6.14
CA ILE A 381 6.83 9.28 6.21
C ILE A 381 6.32 8.79 4.86
N LEU A 382 7.13 8.00 4.16
CA LEU A 382 6.82 7.46 2.84
C LEU A 382 6.67 5.94 2.96
N TRP A 383 5.46 5.42 2.73
CA TRP A 383 5.30 3.99 2.51
C TRP A 383 5.52 3.71 1.03
N THR A 384 6.76 3.38 0.66
CA THR A 384 7.22 3.30 -0.74
C THR A 384 6.81 2.01 -1.45
N GLU A 385 6.32 1.02 -0.68
CA GLU A 385 5.55 -0.12 -1.18
C GLU A 385 4.46 -0.52 -0.19
N TRP A 386 3.28 -0.82 -0.74
CA TRP A 386 2.14 -1.31 0.02
C TRP A 386 1.18 -2.09 -0.87
N GLY A 387 0.55 -3.12 -0.31
CA GLY A 387 -0.42 -3.94 -1.04
C GLY A 387 -1.15 -4.95 -0.18
N VAL A 388 -2.02 -5.75 -0.79
CA VAL A 388 -2.82 -6.76 -0.10
C VAL A 388 -2.00 -7.98 0.34
N THR A 389 -0.87 -8.24 -0.33
CA THR A 389 0.04 -9.36 -0.03
C THR A 389 1.40 -9.07 -0.67
N PRO A 390 2.52 -9.50 -0.06
CA PRO A 390 3.85 -9.37 -0.67
C PRO A 390 4.13 -10.49 -1.68
N ARG A 391 3.15 -11.37 -1.95
CA ARG A 391 3.33 -12.55 -2.80
C ARG A 391 2.89 -12.26 -4.23
N HIS A 392 3.87 -12.13 -5.12
CA HIS A 392 3.60 -12.12 -6.56
C HIS A 392 2.94 -13.45 -6.97
N PHE A 393 2.04 -13.40 -7.95
CA PHE A 393 1.20 -14.51 -8.41
C PHE A 393 0.13 -15.02 -7.44
N ASN A 394 -0.13 -14.33 -6.33
CA ASN A 394 -1.25 -14.66 -5.47
C ASN A 394 -2.57 -14.20 -6.13
N PRO A 395 -3.55 -15.10 -6.36
CA PRO A 395 -4.82 -14.74 -7.02
C PRO A 395 -5.59 -13.61 -6.34
N ILE A 396 -5.37 -13.37 -5.03
CA ILE A 396 -6.01 -12.27 -4.31
C ILE A 396 -5.70 -10.91 -4.95
N ASN A 397 -4.56 -10.75 -5.61
CA ASN A 397 -4.20 -9.50 -6.30
C ASN A 397 -5.19 -9.15 -7.43
N ASP A 398 -5.83 -10.13 -8.07
CA ASP A 398 -6.80 -9.87 -9.13
C ASP A 398 -8.24 -9.70 -8.60
N SER A 399 -8.44 -9.89 -7.29
CA SER A 399 -9.76 -9.96 -6.67
C SER A 399 -10.36 -8.58 -6.32
N VAL A 400 -11.68 -8.55 -6.21
CA VAL A 400 -12.43 -7.41 -5.65
C VAL A 400 -12.02 -7.13 -4.20
N PHE A 401 -11.73 -8.16 -3.41
CA PHE A 401 -11.26 -8.00 -2.04
C PHE A 401 -10.04 -7.07 -1.96
N ALA A 402 -9.06 -7.26 -2.85
CA ALA A 402 -7.87 -6.40 -2.87
C ALA A 402 -8.20 -4.95 -3.25
N GLY A 403 -9.19 -4.73 -4.12
CA GLY A 403 -9.70 -3.40 -4.43
C GLY A 403 -10.35 -2.72 -3.22
N VAL A 404 -11.18 -3.43 -2.48
CA VAL A 404 -11.83 -2.86 -1.28
C VAL A 404 -10.83 -2.69 -0.13
N PHE A 405 -9.85 -3.60 0.00
CA PHE A 405 -8.71 -3.46 0.90
C PHE A 405 -7.91 -2.17 0.65
N LEU A 406 -7.72 -1.81 -0.61
CA LEU A 406 -7.08 -0.54 -0.99
C LEU A 406 -7.80 0.66 -0.35
N LEU A 407 -9.13 0.70 -0.38
CA LEU A 407 -9.91 1.80 0.20
C LEU A 407 -9.65 1.97 1.70
N ARG A 408 -9.66 0.87 2.45
CA ARG A 408 -9.35 0.86 3.88
C ARG A 408 -7.94 1.39 4.15
N GLY A 409 -6.95 0.89 3.41
CA GLY A 409 -5.55 1.33 3.58
C GLY A 409 -5.39 2.82 3.33
N MET A 410 -5.95 3.33 2.22
CA MET A 410 -5.87 4.74 1.86
C MET A 410 -6.58 5.65 2.87
N ARG A 411 -7.78 5.26 3.34
CA ARG A 411 -8.48 6.02 4.39
C ARG A 411 -7.70 5.99 5.70
N SER A 412 -7.21 4.82 6.09
CA SER A 412 -6.45 4.65 7.32
C SER A 412 -5.20 5.55 7.30
N ALA A 413 -4.49 5.62 6.18
CA ALA A 413 -3.25 6.38 6.04
C ALA A 413 -3.44 7.91 5.94
N ALA A 414 -4.64 8.35 5.55
CA ALA A 414 -4.94 9.76 5.29
C ALA A 414 -4.64 10.64 6.51
N GLY A 415 -3.78 11.64 6.34
CA GLY A 415 -3.36 12.57 7.39
C GLY A 415 -2.32 12.03 8.38
N ARG A 416 -1.90 10.76 8.26
CA ARG A 416 -0.82 10.16 9.07
C ARG A 416 0.50 10.03 8.32
N VAL A 417 0.43 9.83 7.01
CA VAL A 417 1.59 9.57 6.14
C VAL A 417 1.65 10.58 5.01
N ASP A 418 2.86 10.82 4.51
CA ASP A 418 3.11 11.75 3.40
C ASP A 418 2.95 11.06 2.04
N ALA A 419 3.11 9.73 1.95
CA ALA A 419 2.81 8.93 0.77
C ALA A 419 2.46 7.49 1.15
N LEU A 420 1.50 6.89 0.42
CA LEU A 420 1.23 5.45 0.43
C LEU A 420 1.23 4.93 -1.02
N ALA A 421 2.37 4.40 -1.45
CA ALA A 421 2.57 3.89 -2.80
C ALA A 421 2.02 2.49 -2.93
N TYR A 422 1.00 2.33 -3.78
CA TYR A 422 0.53 1.00 -4.14
C TYR A 422 1.54 0.32 -5.08
N TRP A 423 1.95 -0.90 -4.76
CA TRP A 423 2.85 -1.71 -5.59
C TRP A 423 2.01 -2.64 -6.50
N VAL A 424 1.82 -2.38 -7.81
CA VAL A 424 2.42 -1.37 -8.73
C VAL A 424 1.44 -0.90 -9.83
N ALA A 425 1.85 0.05 -10.68
CA ALA A 425 1.04 0.59 -11.78
C ALA A 425 0.60 -0.42 -12.85
N SER A 426 1.41 -1.44 -13.16
CA SER A 426 1.21 -2.36 -14.31
C SER A 426 1.67 -3.80 -14.02
N ASP A 427 1.03 -4.77 -14.66
CA ASP A 427 1.44 -6.19 -14.66
C ASP A 427 2.62 -6.48 -15.59
N HIS A 428 3.11 -5.50 -16.36
CA HIS A 428 4.46 -5.60 -16.95
C HIS A 428 5.48 -5.60 -15.82
N PHE A 429 5.76 -6.80 -15.31
CA PHE A 429 6.47 -7.05 -14.07
C PHE A 429 7.24 -8.38 -14.16
N GLU A 430 8.55 -8.36 -13.91
CA GLU A 430 9.44 -9.47 -14.28
C GLU A 430 10.32 -10.03 -13.15
N GLU A 431 10.15 -9.56 -11.92
CA GLU A 431 10.96 -10.00 -10.77
C GLU A 431 11.05 -11.53 -10.63
N LEU A 432 9.93 -12.23 -10.84
CA LEU A 432 9.85 -13.70 -10.79
C LEU A 432 9.61 -14.31 -12.18
N GLY A 433 10.02 -13.58 -13.22
CA GLY A 433 9.80 -13.89 -14.63
C GLY A 433 8.54 -13.22 -15.20
N PRO A 434 8.37 -13.26 -16.53
CA PRO A 434 7.30 -12.55 -17.21
C PRO A 434 5.92 -13.13 -16.85
N PRO A 435 4.86 -12.32 -16.93
CA PRO A 435 3.48 -12.77 -16.80
C PRO A 435 3.20 -14.02 -17.65
N PRO A 436 2.75 -15.14 -17.05
CA PRO A 436 2.57 -16.38 -17.81
C PRO A 436 1.27 -16.42 -18.62
N ARG A 437 0.27 -15.63 -18.25
CA ARG A 437 -1.08 -15.58 -18.82
C ARG A 437 -1.78 -14.29 -18.39
N PHE A 438 -2.96 -14.00 -18.92
CA PHE A 438 -3.69 -12.75 -18.69
C PHE A 438 -3.90 -12.41 -17.21
N LEU A 439 -4.71 -13.18 -16.49
CA LEU A 439 -4.81 -13.07 -15.03
C LEU A 439 -3.94 -14.11 -14.36
N HIS A 440 -2.99 -13.66 -13.55
CA HIS A 440 -1.96 -14.51 -12.96
C HIS A 440 -1.66 -14.16 -11.51
N GLY A 441 -2.44 -13.28 -10.86
CA GLY A 441 -2.16 -12.79 -9.52
C GLY A 441 -1.05 -11.75 -9.47
N GLY A 442 -0.84 -11.01 -10.56
CA GLY A 442 0.18 -9.97 -10.69
C GLY A 442 -0.09 -8.73 -9.84
N PHE A 443 0.97 -8.02 -9.43
CA PHE A 443 0.85 -6.85 -8.57
C PHE A 443 0.21 -5.63 -9.25
N GLY A 444 0.16 -5.58 -10.58
CA GLY A 444 -0.30 -4.44 -11.35
C GLY A 444 -1.73 -4.01 -11.02
N LEU A 445 -1.94 -2.70 -10.92
CA LEU A 445 -3.27 -2.08 -10.97
C LEU A 445 -3.94 -2.29 -12.34
N GLN A 446 -3.13 -2.49 -13.38
CA GLN A 446 -3.56 -2.74 -14.75
C GLN A 446 -2.95 -4.06 -15.22
N THR A 447 -3.69 -4.82 -16.02
CA THR A 447 -3.15 -6.03 -16.66
C THR A 447 -2.13 -5.69 -17.74
N VAL A 448 -1.41 -6.70 -18.22
CA VAL A 448 -0.89 -6.68 -19.60
C VAL A 448 -2.09 -6.51 -20.53
N GLY A 449 -2.03 -5.58 -21.48
CA GLY A 449 -3.19 -5.11 -22.25
C GLY A 449 -3.95 -3.93 -21.63
N GLY A 450 -3.50 -3.40 -20.49
CA GLY A 450 -3.99 -2.14 -19.92
C GLY A 450 -5.39 -2.17 -19.30
N LEU A 451 -5.98 -3.35 -19.04
CA LEU A 451 -7.30 -3.42 -18.43
C LEU A 451 -7.23 -3.09 -16.93
N PRO A 452 -8.10 -2.21 -16.41
CA PRO A 452 -8.18 -1.93 -14.98
C PRO A 452 -8.51 -3.18 -14.16
N LYS A 453 -7.75 -3.43 -13.10
CA LYS A 453 -8.12 -4.39 -12.06
C LYS A 453 -9.00 -3.72 -10.99
N PRO A 454 -9.66 -4.50 -10.10
CA PRO A 454 -10.46 -3.93 -9.01
C PRO A 454 -9.75 -2.87 -8.17
N ARG A 455 -8.43 -2.98 -7.99
CA ARG A 455 -7.60 -2.00 -7.29
C ARG A 455 -7.47 -0.66 -8.00
N TYR A 456 -7.39 -0.66 -9.34
CA TYR A 456 -7.47 0.57 -10.13
C TYR A 456 -8.83 1.22 -9.98
N HIS A 457 -9.90 0.42 -10.03
CA HIS A 457 -11.26 0.92 -9.83
C HIS A 457 -11.43 1.57 -8.45
N ALA A 458 -10.88 0.97 -7.39
CA ALA A 458 -10.87 1.56 -6.05
C ALA A 458 -10.18 2.93 -6.00
N LEU A 459 -9.00 3.08 -6.63
CA LEU A 459 -8.33 4.39 -6.75
C LEU A 459 -9.12 5.39 -7.59
N SER A 460 -9.81 4.94 -8.64
CA SER A 460 -10.70 5.79 -9.44
C SER A 460 -11.92 6.26 -8.64
N LEU A 461 -12.46 5.45 -7.73
CA LEU A 461 -13.50 5.88 -6.79
C LEU A 461 -12.97 6.94 -5.80
N LEU A 462 -11.76 6.74 -5.26
CA LEU A 462 -11.10 7.71 -4.38
C LEU A 462 -10.80 9.04 -5.09
N SER A 463 -10.34 9.00 -6.34
CA SER A 463 -9.99 10.22 -7.10
C SER A 463 -11.19 11.13 -7.34
N ARG A 464 -12.40 10.55 -7.36
CA ARG A 464 -13.68 11.26 -7.53
C ARG A 464 -14.17 11.98 -6.28
N LEU A 465 -13.60 11.73 -5.09
CA LEU A 465 -13.92 12.49 -3.89
C LEU A 465 -13.60 13.99 -4.07
N GLY A 466 -14.39 14.85 -3.44
CA GLY A 466 -14.19 16.30 -3.43
C GLY A 466 -12.98 16.74 -2.57
N PRO A 467 -12.61 18.02 -2.61
CA PRO A 467 -11.47 18.55 -1.85
C PRO A 467 -11.75 18.73 -0.36
N VAL A 468 -13.03 18.79 0.06
CA VAL A 468 -13.41 19.00 1.45
C VAL A 468 -13.95 17.70 2.03
N GLU A 469 -13.22 17.07 2.96
CA GLU A 469 -13.71 15.94 3.74
C GLU A 469 -14.80 16.38 4.71
N LEU A 470 -15.87 15.59 4.78
CA LEU A 470 -16.98 15.79 5.70
C LEU A 470 -16.91 14.81 6.87
N PRO A 471 -17.27 15.23 8.10
CA PRO A 471 -17.39 14.31 9.23
C PRO A 471 -18.43 13.22 8.97
N VAL A 472 -18.08 11.98 9.33
CA VAL A 472 -18.98 10.83 9.26
C VAL A 472 -19.07 10.14 10.62
N THR A 473 -20.28 9.82 11.05
CA THR A 473 -20.53 8.97 12.22
C THR A 473 -21.14 7.65 11.76
N LEU A 474 -20.58 6.52 12.21
CA LEU A 474 -21.09 5.18 11.92
C LEU A 474 -21.50 4.49 13.22
N THR A 475 -22.67 3.85 13.22
CA THR A 475 -23.15 3.04 14.36
C THR A 475 -23.91 1.81 13.87
N GLY A 476 -24.10 0.81 14.72
CA GLY A 476 -24.75 -0.46 14.36
C GLY A 476 -23.75 -1.61 14.20
N ASP A 477 -24.21 -2.74 13.68
CA ASP A 477 -23.41 -3.97 13.60
C ASP A 477 -22.28 -3.85 12.56
N GLY A 478 -21.06 -3.63 13.07
CA GLY A 478 -19.86 -3.46 12.25
C GLY A 478 -19.69 -2.04 11.70
N GLY A 479 -20.49 -1.07 12.18
CA GLY A 479 -20.31 0.34 11.80
C GLY A 479 -18.98 0.88 12.34
N GLY A 480 -18.13 1.40 11.45
CA GLY A 480 -16.80 1.91 11.76
C GLY A 480 -15.69 0.84 11.78
N SER A 481 -16.02 -0.45 11.58
CA SER A 481 -15.05 -1.55 11.61
C SER A 481 -15.16 -2.48 10.39
N LEU A 482 -16.35 -2.98 10.07
CA LEU A 482 -16.66 -3.67 8.81
C LEU A 482 -17.08 -2.68 7.73
N ILE A 483 -18.10 -1.88 8.07
CA ILE A 483 -18.62 -0.80 7.23
C ILE A 483 -17.85 0.46 7.58
N GLU A 484 -17.19 1.04 6.59
CA GLU A 484 -16.51 2.32 6.72
C GLU A 484 -16.97 3.26 5.62
N ALA A 485 -16.72 4.55 5.81
CA ALA A 485 -17.08 5.56 4.84
C ALA A 485 -16.06 6.69 4.79
N TRP A 486 -15.94 7.30 3.62
CA TRP A 486 -15.23 8.56 3.41
C TRP A 486 -16.12 9.50 2.61
N ALA A 487 -16.57 10.57 3.27
CA ALA A 487 -17.44 11.56 2.67
C ALA A 487 -16.68 12.84 2.35
N SER A 488 -17.08 13.49 1.26
CA SER A 488 -16.51 14.75 0.82
C SER A 488 -17.53 15.61 0.10
N ARG A 489 -17.20 16.90 -0.01
CA ARG A 489 -18.00 17.91 -0.68
C ARG A 489 -17.13 18.69 -1.65
N ASP A 490 -17.72 19.05 -2.79
CA ASP A 490 -17.23 20.10 -3.66
C ASP A 490 -18.27 21.25 -3.75
N ARG A 491 -18.25 22.08 -4.80
CA ARG A 491 -19.19 23.21 -4.88
C ARG A 491 -20.63 22.80 -5.15
N ASP A 492 -20.87 21.73 -5.91
CA ASP A 492 -22.19 21.33 -6.41
C ASP A 492 -22.46 19.83 -6.31
N ARG A 493 -21.67 19.11 -5.51
CA ARG A 493 -21.79 17.67 -5.29
C ARG A 493 -21.33 17.28 -3.89
N ILE A 494 -22.00 16.28 -3.34
CA ILE A 494 -21.55 15.52 -2.17
C ILE A 494 -21.21 14.12 -2.66
N ALA A 495 -20.04 13.61 -2.26
CA ALA A 495 -19.57 12.28 -2.60
C ALA A 495 -19.37 11.47 -1.32
N VAL A 496 -20.01 10.32 -1.19
CA VAL A 496 -19.90 9.42 -0.04
C VAL A 496 -19.45 8.05 -0.56
N LEU A 497 -18.18 7.71 -0.31
CA LEU A 497 -17.66 6.38 -0.60
C LEU A 497 -17.85 5.50 0.62
N LEU A 498 -18.56 4.39 0.46
CA LEU A 498 -18.82 3.39 1.50
C LEU A 498 -18.22 2.07 1.09
N TRP A 499 -17.71 1.28 2.04
CA TRP A 499 -17.28 -0.08 1.76
C TRP A 499 -17.55 -1.02 2.93
N ASN A 500 -17.64 -2.31 2.60
CA ASN A 500 -17.74 -3.43 3.54
C ASN A 500 -16.56 -4.37 3.34
N LEU A 501 -15.72 -4.49 4.37
CA LEU A 501 -14.48 -5.26 4.30
C LEU A 501 -14.10 -5.86 5.65
N THR A 502 -13.57 -7.07 5.61
CA THR A 502 -12.74 -7.66 6.68
C THR A 502 -11.29 -7.75 6.25
N LEU A 503 -10.34 -7.76 7.20
CA LEU A 503 -8.94 -8.07 6.90
C LEU A 503 -8.69 -9.58 6.72
N ASP A 504 -9.63 -10.43 7.13
CA ASP A 504 -9.58 -11.88 7.01
C ASP A 504 -9.56 -12.32 5.53
N GLN A 505 -8.37 -12.62 5.02
CA GLN A 505 -8.19 -12.97 3.62
C GLN A 505 -8.80 -14.33 3.25
N THR A 506 -9.17 -15.17 4.22
CA THR A 506 -9.89 -16.44 3.92
C THR A 506 -11.29 -16.19 3.37
N LYS A 507 -11.80 -14.95 3.52
CA LYS A 507 -13.12 -14.52 3.03
C LYS A 507 -13.03 -13.68 1.75
N ALA A 508 -11.90 -13.71 1.03
CA ALA A 508 -11.70 -12.92 -0.19
C ALA A 508 -12.74 -13.19 -1.28
N ASP A 509 -13.23 -14.43 -1.38
CA ASP A 509 -14.28 -14.84 -2.33
C ASP A 509 -15.71 -14.44 -1.88
N GLY A 510 -15.81 -13.74 -0.76
CA GLY A 510 -17.04 -13.21 -0.19
C GLY A 510 -17.59 -14.03 0.99
N ALA A 511 -18.28 -13.34 1.90
CA ALA A 511 -18.92 -13.96 3.06
C ALA A 511 -20.34 -13.38 3.25
N PRO A 512 -21.40 -14.08 2.81
CA PRO A 512 -22.76 -13.59 2.84
C PRO A 512 -23.23 -13.15 4.23
N GLU A 513 -22.78 -13.82 5.30
CA GLU A 513 -23.12 -13.48 6.69
C GLU A 513 -22.60 -12.10 7.13
N LEU A 514 -21.62 -11.52 6.42
CA LEU A 514 -21.08 -10.19 6.67
C LEU A 514 -21.82 -9.09 5.89
N THR A 515 -22.89 -9.41 5.17
CA THR A 515 -23.73 -8.43 4.47
C THR A 515 -24.44 -7.51 5.47
N ARG A 516 -24.53 -6.22 5.15
CA ARG A 516 -25.24 -5.21 5.97
C ARG A 516 -26.17 -4.37 5.12
N THR A 517 -27.30 -3.96 5.71
CA THR A 517 -28.10 -2.85 5.19
C THR A 517 -27.58 -1.55 5.82
N VAL A 518 -27.30 -0.55 5.01
CA VAL A 518 -26.72 0.72 5.44
C VAL A 518 -27.71 1.85 5.14
N HIS A 519 -28.06 2.61 6.19
CA HIS A 519 -28.88 3.81 6.10
C HIS A 519 -27.99 5.04 6.16
N VAL A 520 -27.82 5.70 5.02
CA VAL A 520 -26.99 6.90 4.88
C VAL A 520 -27.84 8.14 5.03
N GLU A 521 -27.72 8.82 6.16
CA GLU A 521 -28.38 10.08 6.47
C GLU A 521 -27.51 11.27 6.06
N LEU A 522 -28.12 12.18 5.31
CA LEU A 522 -27.48 13.35 4.72
C LEU A 522 -28.21 14.62 5.14
N PRO A 523 -28.19 14.97 6.46
CA PRO A 523 -28.89 16.14 6.98
C PRO A 523 -28.46 17.41 6.24
N GLY A 524 -29.43 18.18 5.76
CA GLY A 524 -29.20 19.44 5.03
C GLY A 524 -29.20 19.30 3.50
N VAL A 525 -29.21 18.07 2.96
CA VAL A 525 -29.37 17.85 1.51
C VAL A 525 -30.82 18.03 1.10
N ASP A 526 -31.04 18.73 -0.02
CA ASP A 526 -32.37 18.93 -0.58
C ASP A 526 -32.89 17.59 -1.16
N PRO A 527 -34.09 17.12 -0.76
CA PRO A 527 -34.66 15.85 -1.21
C PRO A 527 -34.84 15.71 -2.73
N SER A 528 -34.75 16.81 -3.48
CA SER A 528 -34.81 16.79 -4.94
C SER A 528 -33.48 16.43 -5.60
N TRP A 529 -32.37 16.34 -4.86
CA TRP A 529 -31.07 15.98 -5.44
C TRP A 529 -31.08 14.57 -6.05
N GLN A 530 -30.34 14.41 -7.14
CA GLN A 530 -30.14 13.12 -7.79
C GLN A 530 -28.98 12.40 -7.13
N VAL A 531 -29.15 11.09 -6.92
CA VAL A 531 -28.10 10.22 -6.40
C VAL A 531 -27.71 9.24 -7.50
N THR A 532 -26.42 9.18 -7.81
CA THR A 532 -25.84 8.12 -8.65
C THR A 532 -24.92 7.28 -7.78
N ALA A 533 -25.09 5.97 -7.84
CA ALA A 533 -24.25 4.99 -7.18
C ALA A 533 -23.32 4.34 -8.20
N THR A 534 -22.01 4.43 -8.03
CA THR A 534 -21.03 3.61 -8.75
C THR A 534 -20.52 2.49 -7.86
N THR A 535 -20.56 1.25 -8.34
CA THR A 535 -20.30 0.07 -7.50
C THR A 535 -19.06 -0.71 -7.94
N LEU A 536 -18.33 -1.21 -6.94
CA LEU A 536 -17.23 -2.16 -7.06
C LEU A 536 -17.55 -3.34 -6.14
N GLY A 537 -17.70 -4.54 -6.68
CA GLY A 537 -18.15 -5.72 -5.95
C GLY A 537 -17.91 -6.98 -6.79
N ILE A 538 -18.10 -8.16 -6.20
CA ILE A 538 -18.04 -9.41 -6.98
C ILE A 538 -19.08 -9.34 -8.11
N GLY A 539 -18.62 -9.39 -9.36
CA GLY A 539 -19.44 -9.19 -10.57
C GLY A 539 -19.67 -7.74 -11.03
N ALA A 540 -19.05 -6.72 -10.41
CA ALA A 540 -19.11 -5.32 -10.84
C ALA A 540 -17.76 -4.63 -10.63
N GLY A 541 -17.09 -4.17 -11.70
CA GLY A 541 -15.67 -3.81 -11.57
C GLY A 541 -14.76 -5.02 -11.40
N ASP A 542 -15.23 -6.22 -11.75
CA ASP A 542 -14.63 -7.51 -11.42
C ASP A 542 -14.09 -8.19 -12.68
N LEU A 543 -12.82 -7.94 -12.96
CA LEU A 543 -12.13 -8.53 -14.10
C LEU A 543 -11.97 -10.05 -13.97
N ALA A 544 -11.83 -10.58 -12.75
CA ALA A 544 -11.68 -12.01 -12.50
C ALA A 544 -12.97 -12.78 -12.81
N ALA A 545 -14.13 -12.26 -12.36
CA ALA A 545 -15.42 -12.83 -12.71
C ALA A 545 -15.68 -12.76 -14.23
N ALA A 546 -15.44 -11.61 -14.86
CA ALA A 546 -15.61 -11.46 -16.31
C ALA A 546 -14.73 -12.46 -17.11
N THR A 547 -13.48 -12.65 -16.68
CA THR A 547 -12.54 -13.62 -17.27
C THR A 547 -13.06 -15.05 -17.13
N ALA A 548 -13.58 -15.42 -15.95
CA ALA A 548 -14.14 -16.74 -15.69
C ALA A 548 -15.41 -17.02 -16.52
N GLU A 549 -16.31 -16.04 -16.65
CA GLU A 549 -17.53 -16.16 -17.46
C GLU A 549 -17.25 -16.39 -18.95
N LEU A 550 -16.20 -15.75 -19.48
CA LEU A 550 -15.76 -15.90 -20.86
C LEU A 550 -14.86 -17.13 -21.09
N GLY A 551 -14.54 -17.87 -20.02
CA GLY A 551 -13.68 -19.06 -20.10
C GLY A 551 -12.24 -18.75 -20.52
N ILE A 552 -11.73 -17.57 -20.18
CA ILE A 552 -10.38 -17.13 -20.54
C ILE A 552 -9.40 -17.66 -19.48
N SER A 553 -8.55 -18.62 -19.86
CA SER A 553 -7.49 -19.14 -19.00
C SER A 553 -6.08 -18.72 -19.43
N GLU A 554 -5.94 -18.29 -20.67
CA GLU A 554 -4.69 -17.86 -21.32
C GLU A 554 -4.79 -16.38 -21.71
N TRP A 555 -3.97 -15.92 -22.66
CA TRP A 555 -4.09 -14.60 -23.27
C TRP A 555 -5.41 -14.47 -24.07
N PRO A 556 -6.20 -13.39 -23.86
CA PRO A 556 -7.45 -13.17 -24.59
C PRO A 556 -7.21 -12.87 -26.06
N THR A 557 -8.17 -13.23 -26.92
CA THR A 557 -8.24 -12.69 -28.29
C THR A 557 -8.69 -11.22 -28.27
N GLU A 558 -8.54 -10.50 -29.38
CA GLU A 558 -9.04 -9.10 -29.50
C GLU A 558 -10.55 -8.98 -29.22
N ASP A 559 -11.35 -9.94 -29.68
CA ASP A 559 -12.79 -9.99 -29.41
C ASP A 559 -13.07 -10.21 -27.91
N GLN A 560 -12.34 -11.13 -27.27
CA GLN A 560 -12.44 -11.38 -25.83
C GLN A 560 -12.01 -10.16 -25.02
N LEU A 561 -10.95 -9.46 -25.44
CA LEU A 561 -10.47 -8.24 -24.79
C LEU A 561 -11.52 -7.13 -24.86
N THR A 562 -12.16 -6.96 -26.01
CA THR A 562 -13.26 -6.00 -26.20
C THR A 562 -14.43 -6.33 -25.27
N GLU A 563 -14.78 -7.62 -25.14
CA GLU A 563 -15.86 -8.05 -24.27
C GLU A 563 -15.50 -7.91 -22.77
N LEU A 564 -14.25 -8.18 -22.39
CA LEU A 564 -13.74 -7.95 -21.04
C LEU A 564 -13.82 -6.48 -20.66
N VAL A 565 -13.45 -5.57 -21.57
CA VAL A 565 -13.52 -4.12 -21.33
C VAL A 565 -14.95 -3.67 -20.98
N GLU A 566 -15.98 -4.25 -21.59
CA GLU A 566 -17.37 -3.90 -21.27
C GLU A 566 -17.85 -4.57 -19.98
N ARG A 567 -17.53 -5.86 -19.77
CA ARG A 567 -18.01 -6.65 -18.62
C ARG A 567 -17.33 -6.31 -17.30
N SER A 568 -16.08 -5.89 -17.34
CA SER A 568 -15.28 -5.61 -16.13
C SER A 568 -15.45 -4.20 -15.59
N ARG A 569 -16.24 -3.33 -16.23
CA ARG A 569 -16.46 -1.96 -15.75
C ARG A 569 -17.26 -1.94 -14.45
N MET A 570 -17.00 -0.91 -13.64
CA MET A 570 -17.92 -0.53 -12.57
C MET A 570 -19.26 -0.09 -13.14
N VAL A 571 -20.34 -0.41 -12.43
CA VAL A 571 -21.71 -0.08 -12.86
C VAL A 571 -22.18 1.16 -12.13
N SER A 572 -22.76 2.12 -12.87
CA SER A 572 -23.35 3.33 -12.28
C SER A 572 -24.87 3.34 -12.46
N THR A 573 -25.61 3.46 -11.37
CA THR A 573 -27.09 3.43 -11.38
C THR A 573 -27.67 4.59 -10.56
N PRO A 574 -28.83 5.14 -10.96
CA PRO A 574 -29.54 6.09 -10.12
C PRO A 574 -30.10 5.38 -8.87
N LEU A 575 -30.04 6.05 -7.73
CA LEU A 575 -30.71 5.64 -6.49
C LEU A 575 -31.77 6.66 -6.06
N GLU A 576 -32.76 6.17 -5.32
CA GLU A 576 -33.79 7.02 -4.73
C GLU A 576 -33.29 7.66 -3.43
N LEU A 577 -33.45 8.98 -3.31
CA LEU A 577 -33.26 9.73 -2.08
C LEU A 577 -34.62 9.89 -1.39
N THR A 578 -34.84 9.16 -0.29
CA THR A 578 -36.10 9.25 0.45
C THR A 578 -35.96 10.27 1.57
N GLY A 579 -36.46 11.49 1.32
CA GLY A 579 -36.21 12.62 2.23
C GLY A 579 -34.74 13.03 2.16
N SER A 580 -33.95 12.68 3.17
CA SER A 580 -32.50 12.90 3.22
C SER A 580 -31.73 11.60 3.47
N VAL A 581 -32.34 10.45 3.13
CA VAL A 581 -31.79 9.13 3.42
C VAL A 581 -31.64 8.32 2.14
N VAL A 582 -30.49 7.68 1.99
CA VAL A 582 -30.23 6.64 0.98
C VAL A 582 -30.06 5.32 1.71
N GLU A 583 -30.81 4.30 1.29
CA GLU A 583 -30.67 2.94 1.81
C GLU A 583 -29.98 2.05 0.77
N VAL A 584 -28.94 1.34 1.18
CA VAL A 584 -28.16 0.44 0.32
C VAL A 584 -27.79 -0.84 1.06
N THR A 585 -27.68 -1.94 0.34
CA THR A 585 -27.17 -3.21 0.88
C THR A 585 -25.73 -3.41 0.41
N LEU A 586 -24.81 -3.65 1.35
CA LEU A 586 -23.40 -3.88 1.07
C LEU A 586 -23.04 -5.34 1.42
N PRO A 587 -22.93 -6.23 0.42
CA PRO A 587 -22.23 -7.51 0.57
C PRO A 587 -20.77 -7.32 0.98
N MET A 588 -20.06 -8.40 1.33
CA MET A 588 -18.61 -8.35 1.58
C MET A 588 -17.89 -9.27 0.58
N PRO A 589 -16.82 -8.81 -0.11
CA PRO A 589 -16.33 -7.43 -0.18
C PRO A 589 -17.17 -6.58 -1.13
N TYR A 590 -17.38 -5.30 -0.80
CA TYR A 590 -18.12 -4.38 -1.66
C TYR A 590 -17.77 -2.92 -1.37
N ALA A 591 -17.81 -2.07 -2.39
CA ALA A 591 -17.71 -0.63 -2.28
C ALA A 591 -18.73 0.07 -3.19
N ILE A 592 -19.20 1.22 -2.75
CA ILE A 592 -20.16 2.06 -3.45
C ILE A 592 -19.84 3.53 -3.24
N LEU A 593 -19.70 4.26 -4.34
CA LEU A 593 -19.61 5.72 -4.32
C LEU A 593 -20.98 6.31 -4.63
N LEU A 594 -21.56 7.01 -3.66
CA LEU A 594 -22.77 7.81 -3.82
C LEU A 594 -22.38 9.23 -4.20
N GLU A 595 -22.77 9.68 -5.38
CA GLU A 595 -22.61 11.06 -5.81
C GLU A 595 -23.98 11.73 -5.86
N LEU A 596 -24.15 12.75 -5.03
CA LEU A 596 -25.36 13.55 -4.94
C LEU A 596 -25.16 14.88 -5.63
N THR A 597 -26.05 15.25 -6.55
CA THR A 597 -26.00 16.52 -7.28
C THR A 597 -27.39 17.19 -7.34
N PRO A 598 -27.46 18.53 -7.39
CA PRO A 598 -28.71 19.24 -7.61
C PRO A 598 -29.38 18.85 -8.94
N ASN A 599 -30.72 18.79 -8.96
CA ASN A 599 -31.46 18.77 -10.21
C ASN A 599 -31.13 20.04 -11.02
N ARG A 600 -30.53 19.87 -12.21
CA ARG A 600 -30.25 20.97 -13.14
C ARG A 600 -31.46 21.33 -13.98
#